data_AF-C3MNU3-F1
#
_entry.id   AF-C3MNU3-F1
#
_cell.length_a   1.000
_cell.length_b   1.000
_cell.length_c   1.000
_cell.angle_alpha   90.00
_cell.angle_beta   90.00
_cell.angle_gamma   90.00
#
_symmetry.space_group_name_H-M   'P 1'
#
loop_
_entity.id
_entity.type
_entity.pdbx_description
1 polymer ?
#
loop_
_entity_poly.entity_id
_entity_poly.type
_entity_poly.pdbx_seq_one_letter_code
_entity_poly.pdbx_strand_id
1 'polypeptide(L)'
;MKLILLSILLGLIILLFIPVFNGGSQFYVLEVSSIFPFEINGVSYPPGNYYLMYRGIVNITFFNLYYQSNTSRLHLIGINFNGTFLNSSSEIIGILKIYSKNNFTSVIVNTTELFYTHISSLYDKEFYVIVNARHGSPISSGWYASGELLTIPLGDTYQDGSIRYIISHVLVNGTQKTSFNVNSPLIVNVTYLVEYLVNFSKPTYAYMNGSLEIMSSQWLPNNTQLAIPKYINLTRDTRIFTTGNLTGVVYINKPIIINDTQIFQYYVNVKDPVIAKINGNYTNFTSNWYNAGTQIFIPPYFPLINDYRIAIYGNLTGMFTIESPLIINDRENIQYYLQFPFPLQISLSNGTLYYGTNIWINNGTYAIIYSQIRYINNVTRAIVIQQVFNSPNFGKLNYILQYFVTSNLPLPVSINGTNTTLTNGWFNQSTEFYVYPVYYVNYTERIVILYINYRNITLLSPLSFNVYYIKEYLVNIEGYYSHSVILDEKLWEPYGSIVQIPLQYEYEGIYFESNSTTNQYYIFGPSNITIYYKPIDITTSVYTPVIAGLPIEAFVITIIIIIVLALVLLIFNRSRVNK
;
A
#
# COMPACT_ATOMS: atom_id res chain seq x y z
N MET A 1 85.67 137.83 57.15
CA MET A 1 85.85 138.80 56.06
C MET A 1 86.10 138.02 54.79
N LYS A 2 85.13 138.09 53.86
CA LYS A 2 85.30 137.97 52.40
C LYS A 2 85.77 136.64 51.78
N LEU A 3 84.95 136.23 50.82
CA LEU A 3 85.29 135.75 49.47
C LEU A 3 85.90 134.34 49.37
N ILE A 4 85.17 133.38 48.79
CA ILE A 4 85.00 133.12 47.33
C ILE A 4 86.13 132.24 46.78
N LEU A 5 85.71 131.27 45.96
CA LEU A 5 86.45 130.42 45.02
C LEU A 5 87.28 129.28 45.67
N LEU A 6 87.31 128.05 45.18
CA LEU A 6 86.51 127.31 44.21
C LEU A 6 87.13 125.90 44.22
N SER A 7 86.28 124.87 44.15
CA SER A 7 86.63 123.47 43.88
C SER A 7 87.63 122.79 44.82
N ILE A 8 87.12 121.73 45.46
CA ILE A 8 87.84 120.68 46.21
C ILE A 8 87.90 120.93 47.73
N LEU A 9 87.08 120.14 48.42
CA LEU A 9 87.28 119.66 49.79
C LEU A 9 86.98 120.62 50.96
N LEU A 10 85.72 120.66 51.42
CA LEU A 10 85.39 120.44 52.83
C LEU A 10 83.89 120.19 53.03
N GLY A 11 83.57 119.04 53.62
CA GLY A 11 82.27 118.68 54.17
C GLY A 11 82.47 117.59 55.21
N LEU A 12 82.97 117.99 56.39
CA LEU A 12 83.11 117.15 57.57
C LEU A 12 81.73 116.80 58.16
N ILE A 13 81.61 115.55 58.64
CA ILE A 13 80.72 115.07 59.71
C ILE A 13 79.21 115.05 59.38
N ILE A 14 78.75 113.90 58.88
CA ILE A 14 77.64 113.04 59.37
C ILE A 14 77.49 111.95 58.31
N LEU A 15 77.86 110.70 58.62
CA LEU A 15 77.32 109.44 58.07
C LEU A 15 78.23 108.27 58.51
N LEU A 16 78.24 108.02 59.82
CA LEU A 16 78.46 106.68 60.37
C LEU A 16 77.07 106.11 60.66
N PHE A 17 76.89 104.81 60.36
CA PHE A 17 75.64 104.02 60.31
C PHE A 17 74.96 103.93 58.95
N ILE A 18 75.42 103.00 58.11
CA ILE A 18 74.52 102.20 57.27
C ILE A 18 74.92 100.73 57.42
N PRO A 19 74.00 99.83 57.83
CA PRO A 19 74.31 98.44 58.11
C PRO A 19 74.49 97.63 56.83
N VAL A 20 75.45 96.72 56.86
CA VAL A 20 75.57 95.58 55.95
C VAL A 20 74.37 94.66 56.22
N PHE A 21 73.36 94.70 55.33
CA PHE A 21 72.28 93.71 55.31
C PHE A 21 72.65 92.54 54.41
N ASN A 22 72.54 91.35 55.00
CA ASN A 22 72.71 90.03 54.42
C ASN A 22 71.72 89.73 53.28
N GLY A 23 72.17 88.90 52.32
CA GLY A 23 71.40 87.84 51.65
C GLY A 23 70.22 88.26 50.75
N GLY A 24 70.38 88.12 49.43
CA GLY A 24 69.34 88.39 48.45
C GLY A 24 68.08 87.56 48.64
N SER A 25 66.92 88.23 48.61
CA SER A 25 65.62 87.58 48.48
C SER A 25 65.44 87.12 47.02
N GLN A 26 65.67 85.83 46.75
CA GLN A 26 65.24 85.18 45.51
C GLN A 26 63.70 85.14 45.48
N PHE A 27 63.09 85.68 44.43
CA PHE A 27 61.63 85.65 44.23
C PHE A 27 61.23 84.35 43.51
N TYR A 28 60.27 83.61 44.07
CA TYR A 28 59.72 82.40 43.45
C TYR A 28 58.43 82.78 42.71
N VAL A 29 58.36 82.48 41.41
CA VAL A 29 57.19 82.83 40.56
C VAL A 29 56.42 81.57 40.20
N LEU A 30 55.16 81.53 40.60
CA LEU A 30 54.18 80.53 40.19
C LEU A 30 53.23 81.17 39.17
N GLU A 31 53.25 80.68 37.94
CA GLU A 31 52.29 81.01 36.90
C GLU A 31 51.23 79.91 36.83
N VAL A 32 49.97 80.27 37.05
CA VAL A 32 48.84 79.37 36.85
C VAL A 32 47.99 79.88 35.69
N SER A 33 47.85 79.04 34.67
CA SER A 33 47.06 79.31 33.47
C SER A 33 45.85 78.40 33.42
N SER A 34 44.65 78.97 33.41
CA SER A 34 43.44 78.20 33.19
C SER A 34 42.49 78.98 32.31
N ILE A 35 41.91 78.28 31.34
CA ILE A 35 40.81 78.81 30.54
C ILE A 35 39.46 78.74 31.26
N PHE A 36 39.41 78.18 32.48
CA PHE A 36 38.23 78.10 33.35
C PHE A 36 38.53 78.52 34.80
N PRO A 37 37.50 78.81 35.62
CA PRO A 37 37.71 79.11 37.02
C PRO A 37 38.47 77.98 37.72
N PHE A 38 39.36 78.35 38.62
CA PHE A 38 40.17 77.43 39.41
C PHE A 38 40.39 78.05 40.80
N GLU A 39 40.85 77.27 41.76
CA GLU A 39 41.08 77.75 43.11
C GLU A 39 42.55 77.69 43.46
N ILE A 40 43.03 78.68 44.21
CA ILE A 40 44.37 78.69 44.81
C ILE A 40 44.18 78.86 46.30
N ASN A 41 44.61 77.87 47.08
CA ASN A 41 44.41 77.80 48.52
C ASN A 41 42.95 78.03 48.94
N GLY A 42 42.00 77.55 48.14
CA GLY A 42 40.55 77.68 48.37
C GLY A 42 39.94 79.03 47.96
N VAL A 43 40.71 79.96 47.39
CA VAL A 43 40.20 81.21 46.80
C VAL A 43 39.95 80.99 45.31
N SER A 44 38.74 81.30 44.83
CA SER A 44 38.37 81.14 43.42
C SER A 44 38.93 82.29 42.55
N TYR A 45 39.54 81.92 41.43
CA TYR A 45 40.07 82.83 40.42
C TYR A 45 39.28 82.66 39.10
N PRO A 46 38.95 83.76 38.40
CA PRO A 46 38.36 83.67 37.06
C PRO A 46 39.38 83.13 36.03
N PRO A 47 38.94 82.72 34.83
CA PRO A 47 39.83 82.29 33.76
C PRO A 47 40.93 83.33 33.45
N GLY A 48 42.16 82.88 33.22
CA GLY A 48 43.28 83.73 32.88
C GLY A 48 44.63 83.14 33.24
N ASN A 49 45.66 83.95 33.03
CA ASN A 49 47.03 83.69 33.47
C ASN A 49 47.31 84.53 34.71
N TYR A 50 47.71 83.87 35.79
CA TYR A 50 47.98 84.53 37.08
C TYR A 50 49.42 84.28 37.47
N TYR A 51 50.15 85.37 37.73
CA TYR A 51 51.50 85.35 38.24
C TYR A 51 51.47 85.65 39.72
N LEU A 52 51.91 84.69 40.53
CA LEU A 52 51.81 84.77 41.97
C LEU A 52 53.20 84.62 42.59
N MET A 53 53.51 85.52 43.52
CA MET A 53 54.70 85.42 44.35
C MET A 53 54.32 84.69 45.64
N TYR A 54 54.50 83.37 45.65
CA TYR A 54 54.23 82.53 46.82
C TYR A 54 55.52 81.89 47.34
N ARG A 55 55.68 81.91 48.67
CA ARG A 55 56.75 81.20 49.36
C ARG A 55 56.14 80.16 50.30
N GLY A 56 56.15 78.89 49.89
CA GLY A 56 55.65 77.77 50.70
C GLY A 56 54.84 76.77 49.89
N ILE A 57 53.92 76.07 50.57
CA ILE A 57 53.05 75.07 49.94
C ILE A 57 51.81 75.78 49.37
N VAL A 58 51.51 75.52 48.09
CA VAL A 58 50.33 76.05 47.39
C VAL A 58 49.46 74.90 46.92
N ASN A 59 48.15 74.99 47.17
CA ASN A 59 47.16 74.06 46.65
C ASN A 59 46.40 74.71 45.49
N ILE A 60 46.58 74.18 44.29
CA ILE A 60 45.91 74.66 43.08
C ILE A 60 44.86 73.63 42.68
N THR A 61 43.59 74.01 42.65
CA THR A 61 42.47 73.11 42.36
C THR A 61 41.77 73.50 41.08
N PHE A 62 41.73 72.59 40.12
CA PHE A 62 40.98 72.72 38.87
C PHE A 62 39.70 71.89 38.96
N PHE A 63 38.57 72.44 38.52
CA PHE A 63 37.32 71.68 38.47
C PHE A 63 37.36 70.70 37.30
N ASN A 64 36.97 69.44 37.56
CA ASN A 64 37.01 68.42 36.52
C ASN A 64 35.95 68.64 35.44
N LEU A 65 34.80 69.23 35.81
CA LEU A 65 33.70 69.50 34.91
C LEU A 65 33.27 70.96 35.04
N TYR A 66 33.19 71.65 33.92
CA TYR A 66 32.62 72.99 33.83
C TYR A 66 31.49 73.01 32.81
N TYR A 67 30.25 73.16 33.28
CA TYR A 67 29.07 73.17 32.43
C TYR A 67 28.86 74.57 31.83
N GLN A 68 28.96 74.69 30.51
CA GLN A 68 28.65 75.93 29.78
C GLN A 68 27.14 76.06 29.55
N SER A 69 26.46 74.92 29.45
CA SER A 69 25.00 74.77 29.38
C SER A 69 24.63 73.35 29.82
N ASN A 70 23.34 73.02 29.79
CA ASN A 70 22.87 71.66 30.05
C ASN A 70 23.33 70.63 29.00
N THR A 71 23.84 71.07 27.84
CA THR A 71 24.21 70.20 26.71
C THR A 71 25.65 70.41 26.21
N SER A 72 26.42 71.28 26.84
CA SER A 72 27.82 71.57 26.51
C SER A 72 28.61 71.74 27.80
N ARG A 73 29.69 70.98 27.97
CA ARG A 73 30.58 71.07 29.13
C ARG A 73 32.03 71.01 28.68
N LEU A 74 32.92 71.35 29.59
CA LEU A 74 34.34 71.10 29.42
C LEU A 74 34.78 70.13 30.50
N HIS A 75 35.61 69.19 30.10
CA HIS A 75 36.12 68.12 30.93
C HIS A 75 37.63 68.27 31.04
N LEU A 76 38.14 68.32 32.26
CA LEU A 76 39.56 68.40 32.55
C LEU A 76 40.20 67.05 32.15
N ILE A 77 40.93 67.05 31.05
CA ILE A 77 41.65 65.87 30.58
C ILE A 77 43.02 65.73 31.22
N GLY A 78 43.57 66.82 31.76
CA GLY A 78 44.77 66.78 32.58
C GLY A 78 45.32 68.15 32.92
N ILE A 79 46.51 68.15 33.53
CA ILE A 79 47.20 69.36 33.98
C ILE A 79 48.64 69.24 33.51
N ASN A 80 49.18 70.30 32.92
CA ASN A 80 50.59 70.41 32.58
C ASN A 80 51.33 71.16 33.68
N PHE A 81 52.53 70.70 34.00
CA PHE A 81 53.49 71.34 34.89
C PHE A 81 54.80 71.55 34.15
N ASN A 82 55.20 72.81 33.95
CA ASN A 82 56.37 73.22 33.16
C ASN A 82 56.40 72.59 31.75
N GLY A 83 55.22 72.49 31.11
CA GLY A 83 55.06 71.86 29.80
C GLY A 83 54.98 70.33 29.82
N THR A 84 55.10 69.69 30.98
CA THR A 84 55.01 68.23 31.16
C THR A 84 53.62 67.83 31.63
N PHE A 85 52.97 66.87 30.97
CA PHE A 85 51.66 66.38 31.38
C PHE A 85 51.73 65.58 32.68
N LEU A 86 50.91 65.95 33.66
CA LEU A 86 50.83 65.29 34.96
C LEU A 86 49.95 64.04 34.89
N ASN A 87 50.50 62.90 35.33
CA ASN A 87 49.73 61.71 35.66
C ASN A 87 49.71 61.49 37.19
N SER A 88 48.77 60.71 37.71
CA SER A 88 48.62 60.46 39.16
C SER A 88 49.83 59.79 39.82
N SER A 89 50.80 59.31 39.03
CA SER A 89 52.04 58.66 39.42
C SER A 89 53.29 59.51 39.12
N SER A 90 53.13 60.79 38.76
CA SER A 90 54.24 61.65 38.36
C SER A 90 55.04 62.08 39.60
N GLU A 91 56.26 61.56 39.76
CA GLU A 91 57.23 62.08 40.73
C GLU A 91 58.00 63.24 40.08
N ILE A 92 57.45 64.46 40.21
CA ILE A 92 58.09 65.68 39.71
C ILE A 92 58.55 66.50 40.91
N ILE A 93 59.82 66.91 40.87
CA ILE A 93 60.44 67.76 41.91
C ILE A 93 59.57 69.00 42.12
N GLY A 94 59.23 69.27 43.39
CA GLY A 94 58.38 70.38 43.80
C GLY A 94 56.86 70.12 43.73
N ILE A 95 56.39 68.97 43.24
CA ILE A 95 55.00 68.51 43.45
C ILE A 95 54.97 67.60 44.68
N LEU A 96 54.23 68.01 45.72
CA LEU A 96 54.08 67.22 46.94
C LEU A 96 53.00 66.15 46.80
N LYS A 97 51.90 66.48 46.11
CA LYS A 97 50.77 65.57 45.93
C LYS A 97 49.83 66.02 44.81
N ILE A 98 49.33 65.07 44.04
CA ILE A 98 48.18 65.26 43.15
C ILE A 98 47.00 64.52 43.77
N TYR A 99 45.87 65.22 43.90
CA TYR A 99 44.65 64.67 44.46
C TYR A 99 43.49 64.89 43.50
N SER A 100 43.05 63.82 42.87
CA SER A 100 41.89 63.84 41.97
C SER A 100 40.70 63.19 42.67
N LYS A 101 39.60 63.94 42.82
CA LYS A 101 38.26 63.43 43.12
C LYS A 101 37.40 63.56 41.87
N ASN A 102 36.19 63.00 41.87
CA ASN A 102 35.26 63.11 40.74
C ASN A 102 35.00 64.55 40.27
N ASN A 103 34.97 65.54 41.17
CA ASN A 103 34.56 66.91 40.83
C ASN A 103 35.72 67.89 40.61
N PHE A 104 36.93 67.55 41.05
CA PHE A 104 38.09 68.44 40.98
C PHE A 104 39.40 67.67 41.06
N THR A 105 40.44 68.29 40.55
CA THR A 105 41.83 67.83 40.66
C THR A 105 42.67 68.93 41.28
N SER A 106 43.24 68.64 42.45
CA SER A 106 44.13 69.52 43.19
C SER A 106 45.59 69.10 43.00
N VAL A 107 46.46 70.06 42.76
CA VAL A 107 47.92 69.91 42.69
C VAL A 107 48.53 70.70 43.84
N ILE A 108 49.17 69.99 44.75
CA ILE A 108 49.89 70.56 45.90
C ILE A 108 51.35 70.71 45.51
N VAL A 109 51.83 71.94 45.48
CA VAL A 109 53.15 72.32 44.98
C VAL A 109 53.94 72.96 46.12
N ASN A 110 55.19 72.54 46.30
CA ASN A 110 56.15 73.22 47.16
C ASN A 110 56.94 74.25 46.35
N THR A 111 56.62 75.54 46.49
CA THR A 111 57.28 76.59 45.70
C THR A 111 58.68 76.96 46.21
N THR A 112 59.11 76.46 47.38
CA THR A 112 60.46 76.77 47.90
C THR A 112 61.58 76.05 47.15
N GLU A 113 61.24 75.02 46.39
CA GLU A 113 62.17 74.18 45.61
C GLU A 113 62.22 74.57 44.13
N LEU A 114 61.46 75.60 43.70
CA LEU A 114 61.22 75.88 42.30
C LEU A 114 61.33 77.39 41.97
N PHE A 115 62.22 77.76 41.06
CA PHE A 115 62.47 79.17 40.70
C PHE A 115 61.39 79.80 39.81
N TYR A 116 60.96 79.08 38.76
CA TYR A 116 59.86 79.45 37.87
C TYR A 116 59.02 78.21 37.60
N THR A 117 57.73 78.29 37.88
CA THR A 117 56.81 77.16 37.72
C THR A 117 55.57 77.58 36.95
N HIS A 118 55.28 76.92 35.83
CA HIS A 118 54.07 77.08 35.04
C HIS A 118 53.16 75.88 35.25
N ILE A 119 51.90 76.13 35.62
CA ILE A 119 50.89 75.08 35.76
C ILE A 119 49.70 75.48 34.90
N SER A 120 49.29 74.58 34.02
CA SER A 120 48.14 74.84 33.16
C SER A 120 47.17 73.68 33.10
N SER A 121 45.89 73.99 33.08
CA SER A 121 44.84 72.98 32.87
C SER A 121 44.62 72.72 31.39
N LEU A 122 44.42 71.45 31.03
CA LEU A 122 43.97 71.02 29.71
C LEU A 122 42.52 70.56 29.80
N TYR A 123 41.66 71.20 29.03
CA TYR A 123 40.24 70.88 28.96
C TYR A 123 39.85 70.50 27.54
N ASP A 124 39.10 69.41 27.41
CA ASP A 124 38.39 69.08 26.18
C ASP A 124 36.94 69.53 26.28
N LYS A 125 36.40 69.98 25.14
CA LYS A 125 34.99 70.31 25.02
C LYS A 125 34.21 69.03 24.76
N GLU A 126 33.11 68.85 25.48
CA GLU A 126 32.19 67.74 25.30
C GLU A 126 30.77 68.26 25.06
N PHE A 127 30.03 67.57 24.19
CA PHE A 127 28.63 67.84 23.93
C PHE A 127 27.77 66.65 24.33
N TYR A 128 26.57 66.95 24.82
CA TYR A 128 25.59 65.91 25.12
C TYR A 128 24.87 65.50 23.85
N VAL A 129 24.89 64.20 23.56
CA VAL A 129 24.16 63.58 22.45
C VAL A 129 22.97 62.84 23.03
N ILE A 130 21.76 63.18 22.56
CA ILE A 130 20.53 62.50 22.90
C ILE A 130 20.24 61.46 21.83
N VAL A 131 20.19 60.18 22.21
CA VAL A 131 19.92 59.06 21.30
C VAL A 131 18.54 58.49 21.62
N ASN A 132 17.59 58.73 20.73
CA ASN A 132 16.25 58.17 20.77
C ASN A 132 16.21 56.86 19.97
N ALA A 133 16.49 55.75 20.66
CA ALA A 133 16.63 54.42 20.09
C ALA A 133 15.82 53.40 20.92
N ARG A 134 14.52 53.25 20.59
CA ARG A 134 13.57 52.44 21.38
C ARG A 134 14.03 50.99 21.60
N HIS A 135 14.75 50.41 20.64
CA HIS A 135 15.14 48.99 20.64
C HIS A 135 16.66 48.78 20.75
N GLY A 136 17.43 49.85 20.98
CA GLY A 136 18.89 49.80 21.07
C GLY A 136 19.59 50.49 19.90
N SER A 137 20.84 50.90 20.14
CA SER A 137 21.71 51.56 19.18
C SER A 137 23.18 51.28 19.59
N PRO A 138 24.14 51.27 18.65
CA PRO A 138 25.57 51.07 18.95
C PRO A 138 26.15 52.18 19.85
N ILE A 139 25.49 53.34 19.85
CA ILE A 139 25.79 54.47 20.73
C ILE A 139 24.62 54.72 21.70
N SER A 140 24.92 55.28 22.87
CA SER A 140 23.95 55.62 23.91
C SER A 140 23.84 57.14 24.09
N SER A 141 22.84 57.60 24.84
CA SER A 141 22.79 59.01 25.23
C SER A 141 23.91 59.32 26.22
N GLY A 142 24.68 60.38 26.01
CA GLY A 142 25.87 60.65 26.81
C GLY A 142 26.67 61.88 26.38
N TRP A 143 27.76 62.11 27.10
CA TRP A 143 28.75 63.14 26.78
C TRP A 143 29.80 62.55 25.84
N TYR A 144 30.03 63.23 24.72
CA TYR A 144 30.99 62.84 23.69
C TYR A 144 31.97 63.98 23.43
N ALA A 145 33.21 63.65 23.08
CA ALA A 145 34.24 64.64 22.85
C ALA A 145 33.96 65.44 21.58
N SER A 146 34.30 66.73 21.59
CA SER A 146 34.15 67.60 20.42
C SER A 146 35.01 67.08 19.26
N GLY A 147 34.39 66.85 18.10
CA GLY A 147 35.05 66.28 16.92
C GLY A 147 35.11 64.74 16.91
N GLU A 148 34.59 64.06 17.94
CA GLU A 148 34.47 62.60 17.95
C GLU A 148 33.56 62.11 16.81
N LEU A 149 34.01 61.09 16.08
CA LEU A 149 33.26 60.48 14.98
C LEU A 149 32.39 59.34 15.50
N LEU A 150 31.08 59.51 15.47
CA LEU A 150 30.11 58.48 15.82
C LEU A 150 29.54 57.82 14.56
N THR A 151 29.39 56.49 14.60
CA THR A 151 28.84 55.71 13.49
C THR A 151 27.74 54.77 13.96
N ILE A 152 26.62 54.78 13.26
CA ILE A 152 25.49 53.85 13.42
C ILE A 152 25.26 53.18 12.07
N PRO A 153 25.68 51.92 11.89
CA PRO A 153 25.45 51.18 10.65
C PRO A 153 23.96 50.90 10.44
N LEU A 154 23.50 50.97 9.19
CA LEU A 154 22.21 50.41 8.82
C LEU A 154 22.33 48.88 8.76
N GLY A 155 21.26 48.16 9.08
CA GLY A 155 21.27 46.69 9.12
C GLY A 155 21.61 46.09 10.48
N ASP A 156 22.14 46.89 11.41
CA ASP A 156 22.35 46.46 12.79
C ASP A 156 21.04 45.94 13.40
N THR A 157 21.11 44.75 13.99
CA THR A 157 19.93 43.97 14.37
C THR A 157 19.88 43.78 15.89
N TYR A 158 18.73 44.08 16.47
CA TYR A 158 18.43 43.87 17.89
C TYR A 158 17.32 42.85 18.01
N GLN A 159 17.58 41.74 18.67
CA GLN A 159 16.65 40.63 18.80
C GLN A 159 16.05 40.59 20.21
N ASP A 160 14.73 40.43 20.26
CA ASP A 160 13.96 40.16 21.47
C ASP A 160 13.12 38.90 21.24
N GLY A 161 13.67 37.74 21.63
CA GLY A 161 13.05 36.43 21.40
C GLY A 161 12.82 36.15 19.91
N SER A 162 11.53 36.10 19.50
CA SER A 162 11.09 35.82 18.13
C SER A 162 10.76 37.07 17.31
N ILE A 163 11.17 38.25 17.78
CA ILE A 163 11.04 39.53 17.09
C ILE A 163 12.45 40.10 16.92
N ARG A 164 12.79 40.64 15.75
CA ARG A 164 14.04 41.39 15.56
C ARG A 164 13.78 42.75 14.91
N TYR A 165 14.56 43.73 15.33
CA TYR A 165 14.50 45.12 14.93
C TYR A 165 15.77 45.47 14.17
N ILE A 166 15.64 45.90 12.92
CA ILE A 166 16.78 46.21 12.04
C ILE A 166 16.83 47.72 11.83
N ILE A 167 17.98 48.35 12.13
CA ILE A 167 18.15 49.78 11.91
C ILE A 167 17.98 50.11 10.42
N SER A 168 17.02 50.99 10.12
CA SER A 168 16.60 51.35 8.76
C SER A 168 16.95 52.78 8.39
N HIS A 169 16.70 53.73 9.30
CA HIS A 169 17.12 55.12 9.15
C HIS A 169 17.65 55.69 10.46
N VAL A 170 18.66 56.55 10.31
CA VAL A 170 19.27 57.32 11.40
C VAL A 170 19.21 58.79 11.01
N LEU A 171 18.54 59.60 11.83
CA LEU A 171 18.41 61.04 11.64
C LEU A 171 19.18 61.78 12.74
N VAL A 172 20.13 62.62 12.36
CA VAL A 172 20.92 63.47 13.26
C VAL A 172 20.47 64.90 13.06
N ASN A 173 19.85 65.50 14.10
CA ASN A 173 19.19 66.80 14.04
C ASN A 173 18.24 66.93 12.82
N GLY A 174 17.51 65.85 12.50
CA GLY A 174 16.56 65.79 11.39
C GLY A 174 17.16 65.46 10.02
N THR A 175 18.50 65.33 9.90
CA THR A 175 19.15 64.97 8.63
C THR A 175 19.62 63.52 8.64
N GLN A 176 19.35 62.77 7.57
CA GLN A 176 19.75 61.36 7.48
C GLN A 176 21.27 61.21 7.39
N LYS A 177 21.87 60.57 8.41
CA LYS A 177 23.32 60.35 8.53
C LYS A 177 23.60 59.09 9.32
N THR A 178 24.49 58.24 8.82
CA THR A 178 24.98 57.03 9.52
C THR A 178 26.34 57.25 10.17
N SER A 179 27.06 58.32 9.80
CA SER A 179 28.33 58.71 10.40
C SER A 179 28.39 60.24 10.52
N PHE A 180 28.80 60.75 11.68
CA PHE A 180 28.76 62.18 11.99
C PHE A 180 29.74 62.57 13.11
N ASN A 181 30.31 63.77 13.00
CA ASN A 181 31.16 64.35 14.04
C ASN A 181 30.34 65.10 15.09
N VAL A 182 30.72 64.96 16.36
CA VAL A 182 30.09 65.69 17.48
C VAL A 182 30.70 67.09 17.59
N ASN A 183 30.22 68.04 16.78
CA ASN A 183 30.69 69.43 16.81
C ASN A 183 29.77 70.39 17.59
N SER A 184 28.60 69.90 18.00
CA SER A 184 27.57 70.62 18.75
C SER A 184 26.70 69.59 19.49
N PRO A 185 25.75 70.01 20.36
CA PRO A 185 24.71 69.11 20.84
C PRO A 185 23.94 68.47 19.68
N LEU A 186 23.65 67.17 19.78
CA LEU A 186 22.96 66.41 18.73
C LEU A 186 21.77 65.63 19.31
N ILE A 187 20.71 65.54 18.51
CA ILE A 187 19.57 64.63 18.71
C ILE A 187 19.62 63.59 17.60
N VAL A 188 19.78 62.33 17.97
CA VAL A 188 19.88 61.19 17.06
C VAL A 188 18.61 60.35 17.21
N ASN A 189 17.80 60.28 16.16
CA ASN A 189 16.61 59.44 16.11
C ASN A 189 16.89 58.20 15.26
N VAL A 190 16.72 57.01 15.84
CA VAL A 190 16.93 55.73 15.18
C VAL A 190 15.58 55.06 14.92
N THR A 191 15.35 54.60 13.70
CA THR A 191 14.11 53.92 13.28
C THR A 191 14.40 52.52 12.78
N TYR A 192 13.45 51.61 12.97
CA TYR A 192 13.65 50.19 12.76
C TYR A 192 12.61 49.60 11.83
N LEU A 193 13.05 48.67 10.98
CA LEU A 193 12.17 47.67 10.39
C LEU A 193 11.98 46.53 11.41
N VAL A 194 10.76 46.01 11.48
CA VAL A 194 10.40 44.91 12.37
C VAL A 194 10.27 43.65 11.54
N GLU A 195 10.91 42.57 12.00
CA GLU A 195 10.75 41.24 11.43
C GLU A 195 10.36 40.23 12.51
N TYR A 196 9.60 39.22 12.09
CA TYR A 196 9.10 38.16 12.96
C TYR A 196 9.67 36.81 12.52
N LEU A 197 10.06 35.98 13.48
CA LEU A 197 10.46 34.61 13.21
C LEU A 197 9.23 33.78 12.86
N VAL A 198 9.22 33.22 11.65
CA VAL A 198 8.21 32.26 11.20
C VAL A 198 8.85 30.89 11.19
N ASN A 199 8.36 30.02 12.07
CA ASN A 199 8.90 28.68 12.27
C ASN A 199 8.08 27.65 11.51
N PHE A 200 8.72 26.92 10.60
CA PHE A 200 8.10 25.81 9.90
C PHE A 200 8.53 24.49 10.54
N SER A 201 7.57 23.66 10.89
CA SER A 201 7.85 22.32 11.43
C SER A 201 8.51 21.42 10.37
N LYS A 202 8.20 21.67 9.09
CA LYS A 202 8.78 21.02 7.91
C LYS A 202 8.81 22.01 6.74
N PRO A 203 9.75 21.89 5.78
CA PRO A 203 9.70 22.69 4.56
C PRO A 203 8.35 22.58 3.87
N THR A 204 7.73 23.72 3.53
CA THR A 204 6.35 23.80 3.05
C THR A 204 6.28 24.67 1.79
N TYR A 205 5.66 24.18 0.73
CA TYR A 205 5.36 24.98 -0.45
C TYR A 205 4.34 26.05 -0.10
N ALA A 206 4.69 27.31 -0.36
CA ALA A 206 3.83 28.45 -0.09
C ALA A 206 4.08 29.55 -1.13
N TYR A 207 3.13 30.47 -1.26
CA TYR A 207 3.32 31.68 -2.03
C TYR A 207 3.79 32.80 -1.10
N MET A 208 5.03 33.26 -1.29
CA MET A 208 5.55 34.45 -0.63
C MET A 208 5.45 35.62 -1.60
N ASN A 209 4.66 36.63 -1.25
CA ASN A 209 4.38 37.78 -2.11
C ASN A 209 3.97 37.39 -3.56
N GLY A 210 3.28 36.26 -3.72
CA GLY A 210 2.80 35.74 -5.01
C GLY A 210 3.74 34.79 -5.75
N SER A 211 4.99 34.61 -5.30
CA SER A 211 5.95 33.64 -5.86
C SER A 211 5.84 32.29 -5.14
N LEU A 212 5.71 31.17 -5.87
CA LEU A 212 5.66 29.82 -5.29
C LEU A 212 7.07 29.35 -4.93
N GLU A 213 7.31 29.11 -3.65
CA GLU A 213 8.62 28.74 -3.12
C GLU A 213 8.48 27.68 -2.03
N ILE A 214 9.57 26.94 -1.77
CA ILE A 214 9.64 26.02 -0.63
C ILE A 214 10.15 26.82 0.57
N MET A 215 9.26 27.04 1.53
CA MET A 215 9.55 27.84 2.72
C MET A 215 10.09 26.97 3.84
N SER A 216 11.17 27.42 4.46
CA SER A 216 11.69 26.92 5.73
C SER A 216 11.68 28.04 6.78
N SER A 217 11.99 27.70 8.04
CA SER A 217 12.03 28.66 9.13
C SER A 217 12.93 29.84 8.82
N GLN A 218 12.37 31.05 8.86
CA GLN A 218 13.07 32.27 8.48
C GLN A 218 12.45 33.51 9.14
N TRP A 219 13.20 34.60 9.13
CA TRP A 219 12.72 35.91 9.58
C TRP A 219 12.03 36.61 8.41
N LEU A 220 10.79 37.05 8.61
CA LEU A 220 10.02 37.75 7.60
C LEU A 220 9.66 39.17 8.07
N PRO A 221 9.76 40.19 7.18
CA PRO A 221 9.31 41.54 7.48
C PRO A 221 7.85 41.61 7.90
N ASN A 222 7.55 42.55 8.79
CA ASN A 222 6.18 42.92 9.11
C ASN A 222 5.38 43.25 7.84
N ASN A 223 4.14 42.78 7.79
CA ASN A 223 3.21 42.84 6.65
C ASN A 223 3.61 42.00 5.42
N THR A 224 4.61 41.12 5.50
CA THR A 224 4.86 40.14 4.43
C THR A 224 3.61 39.28 4.22
N GLN A 225 3.19 39.10 2.96
CA GLN A 225 2.07 38.22 2.65
C GLN A 225 2.57 36.80 2.41
N LEU A 226 2.10 35.87 3.24
CA LEU A 226 2.36 34.44 3.10
C LEU A 226 1.04 33.73 2.83
N ALA A 227 0.97 32.95 1.75
CA ALA A 227 -0.21 32.15 1.44
C ALA A 227 0.15 30.66 1.34
N ILE A 228 -0.58 29.83 2.08
CA ILE A 228 -0.47 28.36 2.05
C ILE A 228 -1.83 27.82 1.60
N PRO A 229 -2.09 27.69 0.29
CA PRO A 229 -3.35 27.18 -0.20
C PRO A 229 -3.57 25.72 0.18
N LYS A 230 -4.84 25.34 0.32
CA LYS A 230 -5.24 23.94 0.49
C LYS A 230 -4.81 23.06 -0.69
N TYR A 231 -4.81 23.62 -1.90
CA TYR A 231 -4.40 22.93 -3.12
C TYR A 231 -3.43 23.82 -3.91
N ILE A 232 -2.27 23.27 -4.28
CA ILE A 232 -1.30 23.92 -5.18
C ILE A 232 -1.16 23.04 -6.41
N ASN A 233 -1.73 23.46 -7.54
CA ASN A 233 -1.63 22.72 -8.79
C ASN A 233 -0.25 22.95 -9.41
N LEU A 234 0.54 21.89 -9.57
CA LEU A 234 1.85 21.96 -10.21
C LEU A 234 1.72 21.72 -11.72
N THR A 235 0.84 20.80 -12.10
CA THR A 235 0.44 20.50 -13.48
C THR A 235 -1.09 20.30 -13.51
N ARG A 236 -1.63 19.89 -14.67
CA ARG A 236 -3.06 19.54 -14.80
C ARG A 236 -3.47 18.32 -13.95
N ASP A 237 -2.53 17.43 -13.68
CA ASP A 237 -2.74 16.10 -13.10
C ASP A 237 -1.90 15.82 -11.85
N THR A 238 -1.08 16.78 -11.42
CA THR A 238 -0.30 16.72 -10.19
C THR A 238 -0.56 17.98 -9.37
N ARG A 239 -0.89 17.80 -8.08
CA ARG A 239 -1.08 18.89 -7.13
C ARG A 239 -0.51 18.54 -5.77
N ILE A 240 -0.28 19.55 -4.95
CA ILE A 240 0.01 19.38 -3.52
C ILE A 240 -1.28 19.64 -2.75
N PHE A 241 -1.60 18.75 -1.83
CA PHE A 241 -2.68 18.92 -0.86
C PHE A 241 -2.10 19.25 0.50
N THR A 242 -2.56 20.36 1.07
CA THR A 242 -2.10 20.86 2.37
C THR A 242 -3.17 20.69 3.45
N THR A 243 -2.77 20.18 4.61
CA THR A 243 -3.57 20.14 5.83
C THR A 243 -2.76 20.64 7.01
N GLY A 244 -3.38 21.36 7.96
CA GLY A 244 -2.69 21.81 9.16
C GLY A 244 -3.31 23.04 9.78
N ASN A 245 -2.51 23.79 10.52
CA ASN A 245 -2.97 24.93 11.31
C ASN A 245 -3.07 26.25 10.53
N LEU A 246 -2.45 26.38 9.35
CA LEU A 246 -2.32 27.68 8.68
C LEU A 246 -2.59 27.65 7.17
N THR A 247 -3.65 26.92 6.78
CA THR A 247 -4.16 26.96 5.41
C THR A 247 -4.88 28.28 5.12
N GLY A 248 -4.43 29.03 4.12
CA GLY A 248 -5.01 30.31 3.70
C GLY A 248 -3.96 31.39 3.46
N VAL A 249 -4.40 32.65 3.45
CA VAL A 249 -3.52 33.82 3.35
C VAL A 249 -3.35 34.43 4.74
N VAL A 250 -2.11 34.73 5.12
CA VAL A 250 -1.76 35.42 6.36
C VAL A 250 -0.81 36.59 6.06
N TYR A 251 -0.99 37.69 6.78
CA TYR A 251 -0.03 38.78 6.83
C TYR A 251 0.79 38.66 8.11
N ILE A 252 2.12 38.66 7.97
CA ILE A 252 3.01 38.48 9.11
C ILE A 252 2.99 39.74 9.98
N ASN A 253 2.42 39.66 11.17
CA ASN A 253 2.37 40.75 12.16
C ASN A 253 2.74 40.32 13.59
N LYS A 254 3.14 39.05 13.74
CA LYS A 254 3.58 38.42 14.98
C LYS A 254 4.39 37.15 14.64
N PRO A 255 5.13 36.57 15.60
CA PRO A 255 5.74 35.26 15.42
C PRO A 255 4.69 34.18 15.18
N ILE A 256 4.95 33.26 14.27
CA ILE A 256 4.02 32.20 13.86
C ILE A 256 4.76 30.86 13.80
N ILE A 257 4.10 29.80 14.26
CA ILE A 257 4.54 28.41 14.03
C ILE A 257 3.60 27.77 13.03
N ILE A 258 4.15 27.28 11.92
CA ILE A 258 3.45 26.59 10.85
C ILE A 258 3.73 25.10 11.01
N ASN A 259 2.67 24.32 11.22
CA ASN A 259 2.73 22.87 11.38
C ASN A 259 1.95 22.13 10.28
N ASP A 260 1.82 22.79 9.12
CA ASP A 260 1.17 22.23 7.96
C ASP A 260 1.92 21.00 7.41
N THR A 261 1.15 20.05 6.90
CA THR A 261 1.62 18.85 6.23
C THR A 261 1.16 18.89 4.78
N GLN A 262 2.08 18.58 3.88
CA GLN A 262 1.84 18.56 2.45
C GLN A 262 2.08 17.15 1.90
N ILE A 263 1.15 16.71 1.06
CA ILE A 263 1.25 15.46 0.32
C ILE A 263 1.00 15.70 -1.15
N PHE A 264 1.79 15.05 -2.01
CA PHE A 264 1.49 15.02 -3.43
C PHE A 264 0.19 14.26 -3.67
N GLN A 265 -0.63 14.78 -4.57
CA GLN A 265 -1.79 14.11 -5.09
C GLN A 265 -1.69 14.02 -6.61
N TYR A 266 -2.07 12.87 -7.14
CA TYR A 266 -2.11 12.61 -8.57
C TYR A 266 -3.54 12.38 -9.00
N TYR A 267 -3.91 12.98 -10.12
CA TYR A 267 -5.21 12.74 -10.73
C TYR A 267 -5.16 11.41 -11.47
N VAL A 268 -5.96 10.46 -11.01
CA VAL A 268 -6.14 9.17 -11.65
C VAL A 268 -7.36 9.25 -12.56
N ASN A 269 -7.16 8.96 -13.84
CA ASN A 269 -8.22 8.98 -14.84
C ASN A 269 -8.71 7.55 -15.10
N VAL A 270 -9.85 7.21 -14.53
CA VAL A 270 -10.53 5.93 -14.73
C VAL A 270 -11.54 6.09 -15.86
N LYS A 271 -11.33 5.38 -16.97
CA LYS A 271 -12.20 5.47 -18.16
C LYS A 271 -13.59 4.92 -17.90
N ASP A 272 -13.65 3.72 -17.33
CA ASP A 272 -14.87 3.02 -16.95
C ASP A 272 -14.74 2.65 -15.47
N PRO A 273 -15.70 2.98 -14.59
CA PRO A 273 -15.62 2.62 -13.18
C PRO A 273 -15.43 1.10 -12.99
N VAL A 274 -14.52 0.73 -12.10
CA VAL A 274 -14.21 -0.68 -11.78
C VAL A 274 -14.20 -0.90 -10.27
N ILE A 275 -14.51 -2.10 -9.81
CA ILE A 275 -14.38 -2.49 -8.42
C ILE A 275 -12.89 -2.58 -8.08
N ALA A 276 -12.48 -1.86 -7.04
CA ALA A 276 -11.13 -1.96 -6.50
C ALA A 276 -11.15 -1.89 -4.96
N LYS A 277 -10.16 -2.52 -4.35
CA LYS A 277 -9.89 -2.36 -2.92
C LYS A 277 -8.95 -1.16 -2.73
N ILE A 278 -9.44 -0.11 -2.07
CA ILE A 278 -8.67 1.10 -1.77
C ILE A 278 -8.57 1.21 -0.24
N ASN A 279 -7.35 1.26 0.29
CA ASN A 279 -7.09 1.31 1.74
C ASN A 279 -7.83 0.22 2.56
N GLY A 280 -7.98 -0.98 1.98
CA GLY A 280 -8.57 -2.12 2.68
C GLY A 280 -10.05 -2.39 2.37
N ASN A 281 -10.78 -1.47 1.74
CA ASN A 281 -12.21 -1.62 1.46
C ASN A 281 -12.50 -1.66 -0.04
N TYR A 282 -13.40 -2.56 -0.47
CA TYR A 282 -13.87 -2.60 -1.86
C TYR A 282 -14.82 -1.43 -2.13
N THR A 283 -14.56 -0.69 -3.21
CA THR A 283 -15.31 0.49 -3.63
C THR A 283 -15.30 0.57 -5.17
N ASN A 284 -16.21 1.38 -5.72
CA ASN A 284 -16.14 1.74 -7.14
C ASN A 284 -15.00 2.73 -7.35
N PHE A 285 -13.95 2.26 -7.99
CA PHE A 285 -12.81 3.08 -8.38
C PHE A 285 -13.20 3.96 -9.56
N THR A 286 -13.06 5.27 -9.37
CA THR A 286 -13.50 6.29 -10.31
C THR A 286 -12.42 7.36 -10.44
N SER A 287 -12.56 8.23 -11.45
CA SER A 287 -11.60 9.31 -11.66
C SER A 287 -11.59 10.28 -10.47
N ASN A 288 -10.44 10.46 -9.82
CA ASN A 288 -10.29 11.39 -8.70
C ASN A 288 -8.82 11.72 -8.42
N TRP A 289 -8.59 12.66 -7.51
CA TRP A 289 -7.28 12.93 -6.92
C TRP A 289 -7.01 11.96 -5.78
N TYR A 290 -5.89 11.24 -5.86
CA TYR A 290 -5.43 10.29 -4.84
C TYR A 290 -4.11 10.75 -4.24
N ASN A 291 -3.91 10.50 -2.95
CA ASN A 291 -2.65 10.76 -2.28
C ASN A 291 -1.54 9.87 -2.87
N ALA A 292 -0.35 10.43 -3.03
CA ALA A 292 0.84 9.64 -3.31
C ALA A 292 1.02 8.54 -2.25
N GLY A 293 1.38 7.34 -2.68
CA GLY A 293 1.46 6.17 -1.82
C GLY A 293 0.13 5.45 -1.56
N THR A 294 -1.00 5.91 -2.11
CA THR A 294 -2.28 5.17 -1.98
C THR A 294 -2.17 3.81 -2.64
N GLN A 295 -2.44 2.74 -1.89
CA GLN A 295 -2.44 1.37 -2.40
C GLN A 295 -3.82 1.01 -2.96
N ILE A 296 -3.82 0.47 -4.18
CA ILE A 296 -5.01 0.06 -4.90
C ILE A 296 -4.85 -1.39 -5.36
N PHE A 297 -5.91 -2.17 -5.20
CA PHE A 297 -6.02 -3.52 -5.74
C PHE A 297 -7.22 -3.62 -6.67
N ILE A 298 -6.99 -3.86 -7.96
CA ILE A 298 -8.06 -4.22 -8.89
C ILE A 298 -8.05 -5.76 -9.02
N PRO A 299 -9.04 -6.48 -8.47
CA PRO A 299 -9.06 -7.93 -8.55
C PRO A 299 -9.33 -8.40 -9.98
N PRO A 300 -8.74 -9.52 -10.44
CA PRO A 300 -9.04 -10.09 -11.77
C PRO A 300 -10.47 -10.63 -11.87
N TYR A 301 -11.08 -10.97 -10.73
CA TYR A 301 -12.46 -11.39 -10.64
C TYR A 301 -13.07 -11.00 -9.29
N PHE A 302 -14.36 -10.69 -9.29
CA PHE A 302 -15.15 -10.38 -8.10
C PHE A 302 -16.41 -11.28 -8.08
N PRO A 303 -16.57 -12.18 -7.10
CA PRO A 303 -17.70 -13.09 -7.07
C PRO A 303 -19.02 -12.33 -6.81
N LEU A 304 -20.08 -12.77 -7.49
CA LEU A 304 -21.45 -12.31 -7.26
C LEU A 304 -22.31 -13.49 -6.78
N ILE A 305 -23.58 -13.21 -6.47
CA ILE A 305 -24.57 -14.24 -6.14
C ILE A 305 -24.98 -15.04 -7.38
N ASN A 306 -25.60 -16.22 -7.16
CA ASN A 306 -26.17 -17.07 -8.22
C ASN A 306 -25.17 -17.47 -9.31
N ASP A 307 -23.91 -17.64 -8.93
CA ASP A 307 -22.81 -18.09 -9.80
C ASP A 307 -22.53 -17.17 -10.98
N TYR A 308 -22.76 -15.89 -10.73
CA TYR A 308 -22.19 -14.82 -11.52
C TYR A 308 -20.86 -14.38 -10.90
N ARG A 309 -20.01 -13.79 -11.72
CA ARG A 309 -18.84 -13.02 -11.27
C ARG A 309 -18.69 -11.80 -12.17
N ILE A 310 -17.99 -10.81 -11.68
CA ILE A 310 -17.41 -9.77 -12.54
C ILE A 310 -16.00 -10.22 -12.87
N ALA A 311 -15.67 -10.36 -14.15
CA ALA A 311 -14.30 -10.49 -14.60
C ALA A 311 -13.79 -9.10 -14.99
N ILE A 312 -12.60 -8.75 -14.52
CA ILE A 312 -11.99 -7.45 -14.78
C ILE A 312 -10.76 -7.66 -15.66
N TYR A 313 -10.69 -6.91 -16.75
CA TYR A 313 -9.60 -6.99 -17.73
C TYR A 313 -9.06 -5.60 -17.99
N GLY A 314 -7.74 -5.42 -17.92
CA GLY A 314 -7.13 -4.13 -18.24
C GLY A 314 -5.63 -4.07 -18.04
N ASN A 315 -5.13 -2.84 -17.91
CA ASN A 315 -3.71 -2.56 -17.83
C ASN A 315 -3.17 -2.57 -16.40
N LEU A 316 -4.03 -2.45 -15.38
CA LEU A 316 -3.62 -2.30 -13.97
C LEU A 316 -4.34 -3.28 -13.03
N THR A 317 -4.88 -4.36 -13.57
CA THR A 317 -5.38 -5.49 -12.76
C THR A 317 -4.25 -6.01 -11.86
N GLY A 318 -4.51 -6.15 -10.56
CA GLY A 318 -3.53 -6.49 -9.54
C GLY A 318 -3.31 -5.38 -8.52
N MET A 319 -2.24 -5.51 -7.72
CA MET A 319 -1.83 -4.53 -6.72
C MET A 319 -0.93 -3.47 -7.36
N PHE A 320 -1.19 -2.20 -7.08
CA PHE A 320 -0.30 -1.10 -7.44
C PHE A 320 -0.42 0.07 -6.45
N THR A 321 0.54 0.98 -6.53
CA THR A 321 0.60 2.19 -5.70
C THR A 321 0.55 3.42 -6.59
N ILE A 322 -0.17 4.44 -6.15
CA ILE A 322 -0.25 5.73 -6.83
C ILE A 322 1.02 6.55 -6.57
N GLU A 323 1.94 6.56 -7.52
CA GLU A 323 3.19 7.35 -7.45
C GLU A 323 3.29 8.44 -8.53
N SER A 324 2.37 8.43 -9.49
CA SER A 324 2.28 9.40 -10.59
C SER A 324 0.87 9.44 -11.18
N PRO A 325 0.55 10.42 -12.06
CA PRO A 325 -0.71 10.40 -12.81
C PRO A 325 -0.81 9.16 -13.69
N LEU A 326 -1.99 8.54 -13.73
CA LEU A 326 -2.21 7.29 -14.45
C LEU A 326 -3.63 7.16 -15.00
N ILE A 327 -3.73 6.42 -16.10
CA ILE A 327 -4.99 6.13 -16.80
C ILE A 327 -5.34 4.66 -16.60
N ILE A 328 -6.52 4.41 -16.03
CA ILE A 328 -7.07 3.07 -15.86
C ILE A 328 -8.00 2.79 -17.04
N ASN A 329 -7.65 1.79 -17.85
CA ASN A 329 -8.45 1.28 -18.95
C ASN A 329 -9.08 -0.09 -18.63
N ASP A 330 -9.00 -0.51 -17.37
CA ASP A 330 -9.65 -1.72 -16.87
C ASP A 330 -11.17 -1.64 -17.05
N ARG A 331 -11.76 -2.78 -17.41
CA ARG A 331 -13.18 -2.93 -17.71
C ARG A 331 -13.77 -4.15 -17.04
N GLU A 332 -15.01 -3.99 -16.62
CA GLU A 332 -15.79 -5.06 -16.02
C GLU A 332 -16.62 -5.80 -17.08
N ASN A 333 -16.67 -7.12 -16.96
CA ASN A 333 -17.59 -7.96 -17.70
C ASN A 333 -18.26 -8.95 -16.74
N ILE A 334 -19.58 -8.86 -16.62
CA ILE A 334 -20.33 -9.86 -15.85
C ILE A 334 -20.25 -11.19 -16.60
N GLN A 335 -19.98 -12.28 -15.88
CA GLN A 335 -19.91 -13.64 -16.41
C GLN A 335 -20.80 -14.58 -15.61
N TYR A 336 -21.35 -15.60 -16.26
CA TYR A 336 -22.06 -16.71 -15.61
C TYR A 336 -21.26 -18.01 -15.72
N TYR A 337 -21.42 -18.89 -14.73
CA TYR A 337 -20.73 -20.17 -14.70
C TYR A 337 -21.56 -21.28 -15.36
N LEU A 338 -20.93 -22.05 -16.25
CA LEU A 338 -21.46 -23.29 -16.78
C LEU A 338 -20.68 -24.47 -16.21
N GLN A 339 -21.40 -25.51 -15.75
CA GLN A 339 -20.82 -26.73 -15.21
C GLN A 339 -21.54 -27.96 -15.76
N PHE A 340 -20.76 -28.97 -16.12
CA PHE A 340 -21.20 -30.19 -16.78
C PHE A 340 -20.65 -31.42 -16.05
N PRO A 341 -21.41 -32.54 -16.02
CA PRO A 341 -21.00 -33.77 -15.33
C PRO A 341 -19.81 -34.49 -15.96
N PHE A 342 -19.48 -34.20 -17.22
CA PHE A 342 -18.34 -34.76 -17.95
C PHE A 342 -17.82 -33.75 -18.99
N PRO A 343 -16.59 -33.91 -19.52
CA PRO A 343 -16.04 -32.98 -20.49
C PRO A 343 -16.85 -32.92 -21.79
N LEU A 344 -17.15 -31.71 -22.24
CA LEU A 344 -17.91 -31.43 -23.46
C LEU A 344 -17.10 -30.55 -24.40
N GLN A 345 -17.38 -30.68 -25.71
CA GLN A 345 -16.98 -29.67 -26.68
C GLN A 345 -18.07 -28.61 -26.76
N ILE A 346 -17.69 -27.37 -26.46
CA ILE A 346 -18.55 -26.21 -26.27
C ILE A 346 -18.11 -25.15 -27.28
N SER A 347 -19.04 -24.67 -28.10
CA SER A 347 -18.81 -23.57 -29.02
C SER A 347 -19.27 -22.26 -28.37
N LEU A 348 -18.37 -21.29 -28.30
CA LEU A 348 -18.64 -19.97 -27.74
C LEU A 348 -19.24 -19.05 -28.81
N SER A 349 -19.93 -18.00 -28.36
CA SER A 349 -20.54 -16.97 -29.23
C SER A 349 -19.58 -16.32 -30.24
N ASN A 350 -18.28 -16.27 -29.93
CA ASN A 350 -17.23 -15.75 -30.82
C ASN A 350 -16.67 -16.79 -31.80
N GLY A 351 -17.24 -18.01 -31.84
CA GLY A 351 -16.81 -19.12 -32.70
C GLY A 351 -15.71 -19.99 -32.09
N THR A 352 -15.10 -19.60 -30.97
CA THR A 352 -14.07 -20.40 -30.30
C THR A 352 -14.63 -21.73 -29.80
N LEU A 353 -13.90 -22.82 -30.03
CA LEU A 353 -14.20 -24.13 -29.48
C LEU A 353 -13.43 -24.35 -28.17
N TYR A 354 -14.16 -24.74 -27.13
CA TYR A 354 -13.62 -25.06 -25.83
C TYR A 354 -13.94 -26.52 -25.48
N TYR A 355 -13.02 -27.19 -24.77
CA TYR A 355 -13.24 -28.54 -24.27
C TYR A 355 -13.01 -28.60 -22.76
N GLY A 356 -14.04 -28.97 -22.00
CA GLY A 356 -13.93 -29.03 -20.54
C GLY A 356 -15.24 -29.37 -19.84
N THR A 357 -15.18 -29.49 -18.51
CA THR A 357 -16.34 -29.75 -17.65
C THR A 357 -17.01 -28.46 -17.15
N ASN A 358 -16.36 -27.31 -17.32
CA ASN A 358 -16.88 -26.05 -16.85
C ASN A 358 -16.25 -24.87 -17.60
N ILE A 359 -16.95 -23.74 -17.64
CA ILE A 359 -16.47 -22.51 -18.28
C ILE A 359 -17.24 -21.30 -17.76
N TRP A 360 -16.56 -20.15 -17.67
CA TRP A 360 -17.20 -18.85 -17.44
C TRP A 360 -17.52 -18.18 -18.78
N ILE A 361 -18.75 -17.73 -18.94
CA ILE A 361 -19.25 -17.14 -20.17
C ILE A 361 -19.67 -15.69 -19.92
N ASN A 362 -19.30 -14.77 -20.81
CA ASN A 362 -19.69 -13.37 -20.74
C ASN A 362 -21.22 -13.24 -20.79
N ASN A 363 -21.77 -12.46 -19.87
CA ASN A 363 -23.20 -12.19 -19.79
C ASN A 363 -23.68 -11.46 -21.05
N GLY A 364 -24.88 -11.80 -21.52
CA GLY A 364 -25.39 -11.36 -22.82
C GLY A 364 -24.83 -12.12 -24.02
N THR A 365 -23.93 -13.10 -23.80
CA THR A 365 -23.52 -14.06 -24.83
C THR A 365 -24.10 -15.45 -24.54
N TYR A 366 -23.75 -16.43 -25.37
CA TYR A 366 -24.21 -17.81 -25.24
C TYR A 366 -23.09 -18.81 -25.49
N ALA A 367 -23.31 -20.04 -25.04
CA ALA A 367 -22.52 -21.22 -25.36
C ALA A 367 -23.42 -22.28 -26.00
N ILE A 368 -22.98 -22.88 -27.11
CA ILE A 368 -23.66 -23.95 -27.82
C ILE A 368 -22.93 -25.26 -27.57
N ILE A 369 -23.68 -26.28 -27.19
CA ILE A 369 -23.21 -27.66 -27.14
C ILE A 369 -23.88 -28.36 -28.31
N TYR A 370 -23.10 -28.78 -29.31
CA TYR A 370 -23.63 -29.56 -30.42
C TYR A 370 -23.86 -31.02 -30.02
N SER A 371 -24.73 -31.71 -30.77
CA SER A 371 -24.97 -33.13 -30.57
C SER A 371 -23.67 -33.92 -30.61
N GLN A 372 -23.40 -34.67 -29.54
CA GLN A 372 -22.13 -35.38 -29.38
C GLN A 372 -22.28 -36.63 -28.53
N ILE A 373 -21.48 -37.66 -28.83
CA ILE A 373 -21.33 -38.84 -27.98
C ILE A 373 -20.12 -38.63 -27.08
N ARG A 374 -20.30 -38.87 -25.77
CA ARG A 374 -19.22 -38.78 -24.78
C ARG A 374 -19.11 -40.07 -24.01
N TYR A 375 -17.97 -40.74 -24.17
CA TYR A 375 -17.64 -41.92 -23.39
C TYR A 375 -17.21 -41.48 -21.99
N ILE A 376 -18.01 -41.86 -20.99
CA ILE A 376 -17.66 -41.65 -19.59
C ILE A 376 -16.60 -42.70 -19.19
N ASN A 377 -16.76 -43.91 -19.71
CA ASN A 377 -15.79 -45.00 -19.68
C ASN A 377 -16.10 -45.99 -20.82
N ASN A 378 -15.46 -47.16 -20.82
CA ASN A 378 -15.60 -48.16 -21.89
C ASN A 378 -16.99 -48.83 -21.95
N VAL A 379 -17.81 -48.71 -20.90
CA VAL A 379 -19.11 -49.39 -20.77
C VAL A 379 -20.27 -48.42 -20.52
N THR A 380 -20.00 -47.13 -20.39
CA THR A 380 -20.98 -46.06 -20.16
C THR A 380 -20.67 -44.87 -21.07
N ARG A 381 -21.68 -44.41 -21.82
CA ARG A 381 -21.58 -43.21 -22.67
C ARG A 381 -22.82 -42.33 -22.53
N ALA A 382 -22.67 -41.04 -22.78
CA ALA A 382 -23.78 -40.09 -22.85
C ALA A 382 -24.01 -39.65 -24.29
N ILE A 383 -25.28 -39.64 -24.71
CA ILE A 383 -25.74 -38.99 -25.93
C ILE A 383 -26.23 -37.59 -25.52
N VAL A 384 -25.43 -36.59 -25.85
CA VAL A 384 -25.76 -35.20 -25.58
C VAL A 384 -26.48 -34.64 -26.79
N ILE A 385 -27.66 -34.07 -26.56
CA ILE A 385 -28.42 -33.37 -27.61
C ILE A 385 -28.00 -31.90 -27.68
N GLN A 386 -28.16 -31.30 -28.86
CA GLN A 386 -27.81 -29.91 -29.07
C GLN A 386 -28.58 -28.97 -28.13
N GLN A 387 -27.86 -28.09 -27.42
CA GLN A 387 -28.41 -27.15 -26.45
C GLN A 387 -27.67 -25.81 -26.48
N VAL A 388 -28.38 -24.74 -26.13
CA VAL A 388 -27.83 -23.38 -26.01
C VAL A 388 -28.00 -22.90 -24.57
N PHE A 389 -26.92 -22.38 -23.99
CA PHE A 389 -26.90 -21.83 -22.63
C PHE A 389 -26.57 -20.35 -22.67
N ASN A 390 -27.45 -19.53 -22.12
CA ASN A 390 -27.32 -18.06 -21.98
C ASN A 390 -27.39 -17.61 -20.50
N SER A 391 -27.35 -18.56 -19.56
CA SER A 391 -27.41 -18.34 -18.11
C SER A 391 -26.74 -19.52 -17.38
N PRO A 392 -26.50 -19.43 -16.05
CA PRO A 392 -25.97 -20.56 -15.28
C PRO A 392 -26.84 -21.81 -15.42
N ASN A 393 -26.20 -22.99 -15.43
CA ASN A 393 -26.85 -24.24 -15.84
C ASN A 393 -26.69 -25.43 -14.87
N PHE A 394 -26.45 -25.19 -13.59
CA PHE A 394 -26.17 -26.23 -12.57
C PHE A 394 -26.96 -27.52 -12.76
N GLY A 395 -26.29 -28.56 -13.27
CA GLY A 395 -26.86 -29.90 -13.44
C GLY A 395 -27.98 -30.02 -14.47
N LYS A 396 -28.22 -29.00 -15.30
CA LYS A 396 -29.32 -28.95 -16.27
C LYS A 396 -28.94 -29.40 -17.69
N LEU A 397 -27.81 -30.11 -17.85
CA LEU A 397 -27.45 -30.68 -19.14
C LEU A 397 -28.46 -31.77 -19.51
N ASN A 398 -29.14 -31.63 -20.65
CA ASN A 398 -29.98 -32.70 -21.18
C ASN A 398 -29.11 -33.71 -21.95
N TYR A 399 -29.08 -34.95 -21.47
CA TYR A 399 -28.39 -36.06 -22.12
C TYR A 399 -29.07 -37.39 -21.80
N ILE A 400 -28.92 -38.36 -22.70
CA ILE A 400 -29.37 -39.73 -22.50
C ILE A 400 -28.15 -40.56 -22.13
N LEU A 401 -28.18 -41.17 -20.96
CA LEU A 401 -27.16 -42.12 -20.56
C LEU A 401 -27.39 -43.46 -21.27
N GLN A 402 -26.33 -44.06 -21.79
CA GLN A 402 -26.35 -45.37 -22.42
C GLN A 402 -25.32 -46.27 -21.77
N TYR A 403 -25.69 -47.54 -21.60
CA TYR A 403 -24.81 -48.58 -21.09
C TYR A 403 -24.56 -49.64 -22.14
N PHE A 404 -23.35 -50.17 -22.14
CA PHE A 404 -22.98 -51.27 -23.01
C PHE A 404 -23.51 -52.57 -22.40
N VAL A 405 -24.36 -53.26 -23.16
CA VAL A 405 -24.93 -54.55 -22.79
C VAL A 405 -24.30 -55.62 -23.66
N THR A 406 -23.87 -56.70 -23.03
CA THR A 406 -23.25 -57.84 -23.72
C THR A 406 -24.05 -59.10 -23.50
N SER A 407 -23.99 -60.03 -24.45
CA SER A 407 -24.47 -61.39 -24.29
C SER A 407 -23.48 -62.37 -24.88
N ASN A 408 -23.27 -63.50 -24.21
CA ASN A 408 -22.37 -64.56 -24.68
C ASN A 408 -22.94 -65.34 -25.88
N LEU A 409 -24.25 -65.29 -26.11
CA LEU A 409 -24.95 -65.92 -27.25
C LEU A 409 -26.04 -64.97 -27.77
N PRO A 410 -26.44 -65.04 -29.06
CA PRO A 410 -27.61 -64.31 -29.56
C PRO A 410 -28.87 -64.70 -28.77
N LEU A 411 -29.48 -63.74 -28.06
CA LEU A 411 -30.55 -64.04 -27.11
C LEU A 411 -31.89 -63.45 -27.57
N PRO A 412 -32.89 -64.28 -27.91
CA PRO A 412 -34.26 -63.78 -28.13
C PRO A 412 -34.79 -63.12 -26.86
N VAL A 413 -35.16 -61.84 -26.97
CA VAL A 413 -35.58 -61.00 -25.84
C VAL A 413 -36.65 -60.01 -26.32
N SER A 414 -37.53 -59.58 -25.42
CA SER A 414 -38.35 -58.38 -25.62
C SER A 414 -37.60 -57.18 -25.05
N ILE A 415 -37.30 -56.19 -25.91
CA ILE A 415 -36.70 -54.91 -25.51
C ILE A 415 -37.79 -53.85 -25.60
N ASN A 416 -38.17 -53.26 -24.45
CA ASN A 416 -39.30 -52.32 -24.34
C ASN A 416 -40.60 -52.83 -25.02
N GLY A 417 -40.91 -54.11 -24.86
CA GLY A 417 -42.12 -54.73 -25.43
C GLY A 417 -41.98 -55.19 -26.88
N THR A 418 -40.86 -54.95 -27.55
CA THR A 418 -40.62 -55.39 -28.93
C THR A 418 -39.69 -56.60 -28.95
N ASN A 419 -40.14 -57.72 -29.53
CA ASN A 419 -39.34 -58.93 -29.68
C ASN A 419 -38.20 -58.72 -30.67
N THR A 420 -36.97 -59.02 -30.25
CA THR A 420 -35.75 -58.89 -31.03
C THR A 420 -34.68 -59.87 -30.53
N THR A 421 -33.55 -59.95 -31.24
CA THR A 421 -32.39 -60.73 -30.81
C THR A 421 -31.37 -59.78 -30.19
N LEU A 422 -31.07 -59.98 -28.91
CA LEU A 422 -30.01 -59.24 -28.23
C LEU A 422 -28.64 -59.72 -28.73
N THR A 423 -27.91 -58.77 -29.30
CA THR A 423 -26.47 -58.83 -29.53
C THR A 423 -25.77 -57.78 -28.68
N ASN A 424 -24.43 -57.79 -28.66
CA ASN A 424 -23.67 -56.74 -27.97
C ASN A 424 -24.00 -55.36 -28.54
N GLY A 425 -24.28 -54.38 -27.68
CA GLY A 425 -24.72 -53.06 -28.12
C GLY A 425 -24.91 -52.05 -27.00
N TRP A 426 -25.19 -50.80 -27.40
CA TRP A 426 -25.47 -49.70 -26.47
C TRP A 426 -26.96 -49.49 -26.35
N PHE A 427 -27.46 -49.46 -25.12
CA PHE A 427 -28.88 -49.30 -24.82
C PHE A 427 -29.09 -48.12 -23.87
N ASN A 428 -30.22 -47.43 -24.01
CA ASN A 428 -30.57 -46.30 -23.15
C ASN A 428 -30.77 -46.78 -21.71
N GLN A 429 -30.40 -45.94 -20.74
CA GLN A 429 -30.83 -46.12 -19.36
C GLN A 429 -32.36 -46.26 -19.32
N SER A 430 -32.83 -47.12 -18.43
CA SER A 430 -34.24 -47.50 -18.28
C SER A 430 -34.81 -48.36 -19.42
N THR A 431 -33.97 -48.88 -20.31
CA THR A 431 -34.40 -49.93 -21.26
C THR A 431 -34.82 -51.18 -20.48
N GLU A 432 -35.99 -51.72 -20.78
CA GLU A 432 -36.53 -52.94 -20.19
C GLU A 432 -36.17 -54.15 -21.05
N PHE A 433 -35.60 -55.17 -20.42
CA PHE A 433 -35.29 -56.46 -21.03
C PHE A 433 -36.15 -57.55 -20.39
N TYR A 434 -36.86 -58.30 -21.22
CA TYR A 434 -37.64 -59.46 -20.81
C TYR A 434 -37.29 -60.69 -21.63
N VAL A 435 -36.80 -61.74 -20.97
CA VAL A 435 -36.37 -62.99 -21.60
C VAL A 435 -37.40 -64.09 -21.34
N TYR A 436 -38.03 -64.57 -22.42
CA TYR A 436 -38.97 -65.67 -22.38
C TYR A 436 -38.27 -66.98 -21.96
N PRO A 437 -38.84 -67.79 -21.04
CA PRO A 437 -38.30 -69.12 -20.73
C PRO A 437 -38.23 -70.04 -21.94
N VAL A 438 -39.22 -69.92 -22.83
CA VAL A 438 -39.33 -70.63 -24.11
C VAL A 438 -39.64 -69.59 -25.18
N TYR A 439 -38.85 -69.58 -26.25
CA TYR A 439 -39.06 -68.70 -27.40
C TYR A 439 -39.29 -69.53 -28.66
N TYR A 440 -40.48 -69.44 -29.25
CA TYR A 440 -40.79 -70.12 -30.50
C TYR A 440 -40.19 -69.33 -31.67
N VAL A 441 -39.22 -69.92 -32.36
CA VAL A 441 -38.64 -69.34 -33.58
C VAL A 441 -39.65 -69.47 -34.72
N ASN A 442 -40.36 -70.60 -34.78
CA ASN A 442 -41.51 -70.86 -35.63
C ASN A 442 -42.37 -72.00 -35.02
N TYR A 443 -43.33 -72.54 -35.76
CA TYR A 443 -44.22 -73.61 -35.26
C TYR A 443 -43.54 -74.99 -35.09
N THR A 444 -42.32 -75.17 -35.60
CA THR A 444 -41.54 -76.42 -35.51
C THR A 444 -40.22 -76.29 -34.76
N GLU A 445 -39.85 -75.08 -34.32
CA GLU A 445 -38.57 -74.77 -33.72
C GLU A 445 -38.75 -73.83 -32.54
N ARG A 446 -38.15 -74.18 -31.40
CA ARG A 446 -38.13 -73.31 -30.21
C ARG A 446 -36.76 -73.32 -29.54
N ILE A 447 -36.51 -72.27 -28.76
CA ILE A 447 -35.35 -72.14 -27.89
C ILE A 447 -35.83 -72.26 -26.45
N VAL A 448 -35.19 -73.11 -25.66
CA VAL A 448 -35.47 -73.26 -24.23
C VAL A 448 -34.28 -72.73 -23.43
N ILE A 449 -34.52 -71.69 -22.64
CA ILE A 449 -33.52 -71.07 -21.78
C ILE A 449 -33.35 -71.91 -20.52
N LEU A 450 -32.23 -72.64 -20.43
CA LEU A 450 -31.91 -73.49 -19.28
C LEU A 450 -31.32 -72.68 -18.12
N TYR A 451 -30.51 -71.66 -18.43
CA TYR A 451 -29.93 -70.77 -17.43
C TYR A 451 -29.81 -69.35 -17.97
N ILE A 452 -30.09 -68.36 -17.11
CA ILE A 452 -29.81 -66.95 -17.35
C ILE A 452 -29.65 -66.22 -16.02
N ASN A 453 -28.74 -65.25 -15.98
CA ASN A 453 -28.52 -64.42 -14.80
C ASN A 453 -29.58 -63.31 -14.62
N TYR A 454 -30.23 -62.85 -15.70
CA TYR A 454 -31.28 -61.83 -15.65
C TYR A 454 -32.45 -62.22 -16.56
N ARG A 455 -33.67 -62.29 -16.01
CA ARG A 455 -34.88 -62.66 -16.77
C ARG A 455 -35.79 -61.46 -17.07
N ASN A 456 -35.95 -60.56 -16.11
CA ASN A 456 -36.67 -59.31 -16.26
C ASN A 456 -35.87 -58.23 -15.54
N ILE A 457 -35.37 -57.23 -16.29
CA ILE A 457 -34.51 -56.19 -15.73
C ILE A 457 -34.69 -54.86 -16.46
N THR A 458 -34.74 -53.79 -15.68
CA THR A 458 -34.60 -52.41 -16.17
C THR A 458 -33.14 -51.99 -16.10
N LEU A 459 -32.61 -51.46 -17.19
CA LEU A 459 -31.20 -51.14 -17.33
C LEU A 459 -30.81 -49.88 -16.54
N LEU A 460 -30.19 -50.06 -15.38
CA LEU A 460 -29.68 -48.97 -14.53
C LEU A 460 -28.15 -48.87 -14.51
N SER A 461 -27.45 -49.87 -15.07
CA SER A 461 -25.98 -49.95 -15.13
C SER A 461 -25.56 -50.88 -16.29
N PRO A 462 -24.27 -50.91 -16.68
CA PRO A 462 -23.76 -51.90 -17.62
C PRO A 462 -24.08 -53.34 -17.20
N LEU A 463 -24.37 -54.19 -18.18
CA LEU A 463 -24.90 -55.54 -17.95
C LEU A 463 -24.27 -56.55 -18.92
N SER A 464 -23.99 -57.74 -18.41
CA SER A 464 -23.62 -58.90 -19.23
C SER A 464 -24.61 -60.02 -18.99
N PHE A 465 -25.38 -60.38 -20.02
CA PHE A 465 -26.20 -61.59 -20.02
C PHE A 465 -25.30 -62.80 -20.20
N ASN A 466 -25.31 -63.69 -19.22
CA ASN A 466 -24.72 -65.00 -19.33
C ASN A 466 -25.87 -66.00 -19.45
N VAL A 467 -26.11 -66.47 -20.66
CA VAL A 467 -27.22 -67.35 -21.01
C VAL A 467 -26.69 -68.69 -21.53
N TYR A 468 -27.41 -69.74 -21.18
CA TYR A 468 -27.28 -71.05 -21.79
C TYR A 468 -28.67 -71.52 -22.21
N TYR A 469 -28.81 -71.83 -23.50
CA TYR A 469 -30.05 -72.32 -24.07
C TYR A 469 -29.78 -73.45 -25.04
N ILE A 470 -30.78 -74.31 -25.17
CA ILE A 470 -30.79 -75.36 -26.18
C ILE A 470 -31.85 -75.04 -27.23
N LYS A 471 -31.59 -75.53 -28.44
CA LYS A 471 -32.54 -75.51 -29.53
C LYS A 471 -33.34 -76.81 -29.48
N GLU A 472 -34.66 -76.72 -29.54
CA GLU A 472 -35.55 -77.87 -29.60
C GLU A 472 -36.37 -77.84 -30.90
N TYR A 473 -36.60 -79.02 -31.45
CA TYR A 473 -37.41 -79.21 -32.65
C TYR A 473 -38.66 -80.02 -32.32
N LEU A 474 -39.75 -79.69 -33.00
CA LEU A 474 -40.98 -80.46 -32.93
C LEU A 474 -40.78 -81.76 -33.71
N VAL A 475 -40.96 -82.88 -33.02
CA VAL A 475 -40.99 -84.22 -33.60
C VAL A 475 -42.42 -84.72 -33.53
N ASN A 476 -43.02 -84.97 -34.69
CA ASN A 476 -44.33 -85.61 -34.79
C ASN A 476 -44.11 -87.09 -35.04
N ILE A 477 -44.70 -87.94 -34.20
CA ILE A 477 -44.59 -89.39 -34.29
C ILE A 477 -45.97 -89.95 -34.59
N GLU A 478 -46.12 -90.58 -35.74
CA GLU A 478 -47.37 -91.22 -36.15
C GLU A 478 -47.14 -92.73 -36.35
N GLY A 479 -47.82 -93.54 -35.56
CA GLY A 479 -47.84 -94.99 -35.68
C GLY A 479 -49.14 -95.46 -36.33
N TYR A 480 -49.03 -96.26 -37.39
CA TYR A 480 -50.17 -96.75 -38.16
C TYR A 480 -50.33 -98.26 -38.03
N TYR A 481 -51.57 -98.71 -37.85
CA TYR A 481 -51.99 -100.08 -38.15
C TYR A 481 -53.00 -100.05 -39.28
N SER A 482 -52.65 -100.66 -40.42
CA SER A 482 -53.39 -100.52 -41.68
C SER A 482 -53.58 -99.03 -42.04
N HIS A 483 -54.81 -98.50 -41.97
CA HIS A 483 -55.15 -97.11 -42.27
C HIS A 483 -55.47 -96.27 -41.02
N SER A 484 -55.41 -96.86 -39.81
CA SER A 484 -55.73 -96.17 -38.56
C SER A 484 -54.45 -95.72 -37.85
N VAL A 485 -54.44 -94.49 -37.34
CA VAL A 485 -53.39 -93.99 -36.45
C VAL A 485 -53.64 -94.56 -35.06
N ILE A 486 -52.68 -95.32 -34.56
CA ILE A 486 -52.72 -95.93 -33.22
C ILE A 486 -51.75 -95.24 -32.25
N LEU A 487 -50.80 -94.45 -32.74
CA LEU A 487 -49.89 -93.61 -31.95
C LEU A 487 -49.81 -92.23 -32.61
N ASP A 488 -50.11 -91.17 -31.87
CA ASP A 488 -49.93 -89.77 -32.29
C ASP A 488 -49.30 -88.99 -31.14
N GLU A 489 -48.00 -88.74 -31.22
CA GLU A 489 -47.25 -88.00 -30.21
C GLU A 489 -46.52 -86.80 -30.82
N LYS A 490 -46.57 -85.68 -30.09
CA LYS A 490 -45.85 -84.45 -30.43
C LYS A 490 -44.90 -84.09 -29.32
N LEU A 491 -43.61 -84.26 -29.58
CA LEU A 491 -42.55 -84.06 -28.60
C LEU A 491 -41.64 -82.92 -29.06
N TRP A 492 -41.18 -82.12 -28.09
CA TRP A 492 -40.14 -81.13 -28.32
C TRP A 492 -38.82 -81.69 -27.85
N GLU A 493 -37.91 -81.87 -28.79
CA GLU A 493 -36.70 -82.66 -28.58
C GLU A 493 -35.45 -81.80 -28.80
N PRO A 494 -34.47 -81.82 -27.87
CA PRO A 494 -33.24 -81.06 -28.02
C PRO A 494 -32.47 -81.44 -29.29
N TYR A 495 -31.81 -80.48 -29.93
CA TYR A 495 -30.87 -80.74 -31.01
C TYR A 495 -29.79 -81.74 -30.56
N GLY A 496 -29.62 -82.82 -31.32
CA GLY A 496 -28.71 -83.91 -31.02
C GLY A 496 -29.25 -84.94 -30.03
N SER A 497 -30.50 -84.80 -29.55
CA SER A 497 -31.15 -85.84 -28.74
C SER A 497 -31.54 -87.05 -29.58
N ILE A 498 -31.94 -88.10 -28.89
CA ILE A 498 -32.44 -89.34 -29.49
C ILE A 498 -33.85 -89.57 -28.99
N VAL A 499 -34.80 -89.65 -29.92
CA VAL A 499 -36.17 -90.10 -29.64
C VAL A 499 -36.20 -91.62 -29.72
N GLN A 500 -36.68 -92.26 -28.65
CA GLN A 500 -36.93 -93.69 -28.61
C GLN A 500 -38.40 -93.95 -28.88
N ILE A 501 -38.71 -94.70 -29.94
CA ILE A 501 -40.09 -95.07 -30.26
C ILE A 501 -40.32 -96.52 -29.84
N PRO A 502 -41.40 -96.83 -29.09
CA PRO A 502 -41.66 -98.18 -28.63
C PRO A 502 -41.77 -99.17 -29.79
N LEU A 503 -40.97 -100.23 -29.76
CA LEU A 503 -41.06 -101.35 -30.70
C LEU A 503 -42.32 -102.19 -30.48
N GLN A 504 -42.87 -102.15 -29.26
CA GLN A 504 -44.14 -102.74 -28.90
C GLN A 504 -45.03 -101.68 -28.26
N TYR A 505 -46.26 -101.54 -28.76
CA TYR A 505 -47.20 -100.53 -28.31
C TYR A 505 -48.56 -101.17 -28.06
N GLU A 506 -49.17 -100.86 -26.92
CA GLU A 506 -50.52 -101.31 -26.59
C GLU A 506 -51.52 -100.23 -26.98
N TYR A 507 -52.49 -100.59 -27.83
CA TYR A 507 -53.59 -99.71 -28.21
C TYR A 507 -54.90 -100.44 -28.00
N GLU A 508 -55.76 -99.88 -27.14
CA GLU A 508 -57.08 -100.43 -26.80
C GLU A 508 -57.06 -101.93 -26.38
N GLY A 509 -56.02 -102.35 -25.65
CA GLY A 509 -55.89 -103.72 -25.11
C GLY A 509 -55.31 -104.76 -26.08
N ILE A 510 -54.90 -104.34 -27.28
CA ILE A 510 -54.19 -105.18 -28.26
C ILE A 510 -52.73 -104.73 -28.32
N TYR A 511 -51.81 -105.69 -28.28
CA TYR A 511 -50.38 -105.43 -28.43
C TYR A 511 -49.98 -105.46 -29.90
N PHE A 512 -49.24 -104.43 -30.30
CA PHE A 512 -48.71 -104.30 -31.64
C PHE A 512 -47.17 -104.27 -31.62
N GLU A 513 -46.52 -104.89 -32.61
CA GLU A 513 -45.08 -104.78 -32.86
C GLU A 513 -44.81 -103.98 -34.12
N SER A 514 -43.79 -103.13 -34.04
CA SER A 514 -43.29 -102.32 -35.16
C SER A 514 -42.66 -103.19 -36.24
N ASN A 515 -42.90 -102.85 -37.51
CA ASN A 515 -42.20 -103.45 -38.64
C ASN A 515 -40.78 -102.89 -38.84
N SER A 516 -40.39 -101.86 -38.09
CA SER A 516 -39.06 -101.25 -38.15
C SER A 516 -38.07 -101.95 -37.22
N THR A 517 -36.85 -102.17 -37.68
CA THR A 517 -35.72 -102.63 -36.84
C THR A 517 -35.03 -101.49 -36.10
N THR A 518 -35.33 -100.23 -36.44
CA THR A 518 -34.78 -99.04 -35.79
C THR A 518 -35.82 -98.38 -34.89
N ASN A 519 -35.49 -98.26 -33.61
CA ASN A 519 -36.30 -97.58 -32.59
C ASN A 519 -35.69 -96.27 -32.08
N GLN A 520 -34.53 -95.88 -32.60
CA GLN A 520 -33.79 -94.69 -32.18
C GLN A 520 -33.67 -93.70 -33.34
N TYR A 521 -34.11 -92.47 -33.14
CA TYR A 521 -34.07 -91.41 -34.16
C TYR A 521 -33.29 -90.21 -33.63
N TYR A 522 -32.22 -89.82 -34.34
CA TYR A 522 -31.41 -88.65 -34.00
C TYR A 522 -32.08 -87.38 -34.51
N ILE A 523 -32.23 -86.39 -33.64
CA ILE A 523 -32.94 -85.15 -33.96
C ILE A 523 -31.94 -84.04 -34.30
N PHE A 524 -31.80 -83.73 -35.59
CA PHE A 524 -31.02 -82.59 -36.05
C PHE A 524 -31.87 -81.43 -36.59
N GLY A 525 -33.19 -81.63 -36.71
CA GLY A 525 -34.18 -80.66 -37.20
C GLY A 525 -35.62 -81.17 -37.00
N PRO A 526 -36.65 -80.38 -37.41
CA PRO A 526 -38.04 -80.81 -37.35
C PRO A 526 -38.23 -82.11 -38.12
N SER A 527 -38.93 -83.07 -37.52
CA SER A 527 -39.03 -84.42 -38.06
C SER A 527 -40.44 -84.97 -37.93
N ASN A 528 -40.94 -85.58 -38.99
CA ASN A 528 -42.17 -86.39 -38.97
C ASN A 528 -41.75 -87.84 -39.11
N ILE A 529 -41.92 -88.63 -38.05
CA ILE A 529 -41.52 -90.03 -38.00
C ILE A 529 -42.79 -90.88 -38.13
N THR A 530 -42.84 -91.71 -39.16
CA THR A 530 -43.96 -92.62 -39.41
C THR A 530 -43.52 -94.06 -39.21
N ILE A 531 -44.24 -94.80 -38.37
CA ILE A 531 -43.97 -96.21 -38.10
C ILE A 531 -45.22 -97.04 -38.36
N TYR A 532 -45.04 -98.22 -38.94
CA TYR A 532 -46.11 -99.16 -39.17
C TYR A 532 -46.01 -100.32 -38.19
N TYR A 533 -47.13 -100.66 -37.59
CA TYR A 533 -47.27 -101.71 -36.59
C TYR A 533 -48.14 -102.85 -37.11
N LYS A 534 -47.93 -104.06 -36.58
CA LYS A 534 -48.74 -105.27 -36.80
C LYS A 534 -49.15 -105.88 -35.46
N PRO A 535 -50.32 -106.52 -35.33
CA PRO A 535 -50.76 -107.13 -34.08
C PRO A 535 -49.91 -108.37 -33.73
N ILE A 536 -49.71 -108.62 -32.44
CA ILE A 536 -49.12 -109.85 -31.91
C ILE A 536 -50.13 -110.58 -31.03
N ASP A 537 -50.30 -111.88 -31.25
CA ASP A 537 -51.01 -112.77 -30.32
C ASP A 537 -50.08 -113.20 -29.19
N ILE A 538 -50.35 -112.71 -27.97
CA ILE A 538 -49.57 -113.08 -26.78
C ILE A 538 -50.20 -114.31 -26.11
N THR A 539 -49.76 -115.51 -26.47
CA THR A 539 -50.00 -116.71 -25.66
C THR A 539 -48.84 -116.94 -24.69
N THR A 540 -49.01 -116.41 -23.48
CA THR A 540 -48.34 -116.73 -22.20
C THR A 540 -46.82 -116.98 -22.18
N SER A 541 -46.08 -116.01 -21.63
CA SER A 541 -45.40 -116.27 -20.36
C SER A 541 -45.39 -114.99 -19.53
N VAL A 542 -45.86 -115.12 -18.29
CA VAL A 542 -45.71 -114.09 -17.26
C VAL A 542 -44.23 -113.99 -16.94
N TYR A 543 -43.59 -112.88 -17.32
CA TYR A 543 -42.45 -112.37 -16.60
C TYR A 543 -42.88 -111.06 -15.95
N THR A 544 -42.75 -111.04 -14.63
CA THR A 544 -43.04 -109.94 -13.71
C THR A 544 -42.53 -108.60 -14.23
N PRO A 545 -43.20 -107.48 -13.91
CA PRO A 545 -42.71 -106.17 -14.26
C PRO A 545 -41.35 -106.01 -13.57
N VAL A 546 -40.27 -106.05 -14.35
CA VAL A 546 -39.11 -105.27 -13.94
C VAL A 546 -39.61 -103.85 -14.03
N ILE A 547 -39.95 -103.30 -12.86
CA ILE A 547 -39.81 -101.87 -12.62
C ILE A 547 -38.34 -101.61 -12.96
N ALA A 548 -38.07 -101.37 -14.25
CA ALA A 548 -36.92 -100.64 -14.67
C ALA A 548 -37.24 -99.26 -14.12
N GLY A 549 -36.85 -99.06 -12.86
CA GLY A 549 -36.69 -97.73 -12.34
C GLY A 549 -36.00 -96.97 -13.45
N LEU A 550 -36.57 -95.83 -13.82
CA LEU A 550 -35.75 -94.75 -14.31
C LEU A 550 -34.42 -94.84 -13.54
N PRO A 551 -33.26 -94.87 -14.18
CA PRO A 551 -32.06 -94.48 -13.49
C PRO A 551 -32.20 -92.97 -13.29
N ILE A 552 -33.12 -92.57 -12.39
CA ILE A 552 -33.03 -91.35 -11.62
C ILE A 552 -31.63 -91.34 -11.01
N GLU A 553 -30.99 -92.46 -10.72
CA GLU A 553 -29.60 -92.45 -10.30
C GLU A 553 -28.62 -92.14 -11.45
N ALA A 554 -28.69 -92.65 -12.68
CA ALA A 554 -27.70 -92.25 -13.70
C ALA A 554 -27.96 -90.87 -14.32
N PHE A 555 -29.23 -90.47 -14.52
CA PHE A 555 -29.55 -89.15 -15.10
C PHE A 555 -29.54 -88.05 -14.03
N VAL A 556 -29.96 -88.33 -12.79
CA VAL A 556 -29.81 -87.39 -11.66
C VAL A 556 -28.42 -87.44 -11.07
N ILE A 557 -27.62 -88.53 -11.11
CA ILE A 557 -26.18 -88.46 -10.79
C ILE A 557 -25.41 -87.81 -11.93
N THR A 558 -25.77 -87.95 -13.20
CA THR A 558 -25.10 -87.20 -14.29
C THR A 558 -25.50 -85.72 -14.28
N ILE A 559 -26.76 -85.38 -14.01
CA ILE A 559 -27.22 -84.00 -13.80
C ILE A 559 -26.70 -83.44 -12.46
N ILE A 560 -26.63 -84.20 -11.37
CA ILE A 560 -26.00 -83.79 -10.10
C ILE A 560 -24.50 -83.68 -10.29
N ILE A 561 -23.82 -84.55 -11.02
CA ILE A 561 -22.38 -84.42 -11.32
C ILE A 561 -22.16 -83.21 -12.23
N ILE A 562 -23.01 -82.94 -13.22
CA ILE A 562 -22.92 -81.72 -14.06
C ILE A 562 -23.25 -80.46 -13.25
N ILE A 563 -24.26 -80.49 -12.36
CA ILE A 563 -24.63 -79.39 -11.46
C ILE A 563 -23.55 -79.18 -10.38
N VAL A 564 -22.96 -80.25 -9.83
CA VAL A 564 -21.88 -80.22 -8.84
C VAL A 564 -20.57 -79.80 -9.51
N LEU A 565 -20.24 -80.25 -10.72
CA LEU A 565 -19.10 -79.72 -11.50
C LEU A 565 -19.33 -78.26 -11.88
N ALA A 566 -20.55 -77.85 -12.24
CA ALA A 566 -20.88 -76.46 -12.50
C ALA A 566 -20.80 -75.59 -11.24
N LEU A 567 -21.23 -76.10 -10.07
CA LEU A 567 -21.09 -75.46 -8.76
C LEU A 567 -19.62 -75.39 -8.30
N VAL A 568 -18.83 -76.44 -8.53
CA VAL A 568 -17.38 -76.47 -8.22
C VAL A 568 -16.62 -75.51 -9.14
N LEU A 569 -16.97 -75.42 -10.43
CA LEU A 569 -16.42 -74.43 -11.36
C LEU A 569 -16.83 -72.99 -10.98
N LEU A 570 -18.05 -72.76 -10.49
CA LEU A 570 -18.51 -71.46 -9.98
C LEU A 570 -17.79 -71.05 -8.68
N ILE A 571 -17.50 -72.00 -7.78
CA ILE A 571 -16.76 -71.74 -6.53
C ILE A 571 -15.27 -71.51 -6.81
N PHE A 572 -14.65 -72.24 -7.74
CA PHE A 572 -13.26 -72.01 -8.15
C PHE A 572 -13.05 -70.72 -8.97
N ASN A 573 -14.04 -70.28 -9.75
CA ASN A 573 -13.93 -68.99 -10.46
C ASN A 573 -14.12 -67.78 -9.53
N ARG A 574 -14.75 -67.96 -8.36
CA ARG A 574 -14.90 -66.90 -7.35
C ARG A 574 -13.64 -66.68 -6.50
N SER A 575 -12.73 -67.66 -6.41
CA SER A 575 -11.47 -67.53 -5.65
C SER A 575 -10.31 -66.88 -6.43
N ARG A 576 -10.49 -66.61 -7.74
CA ARG A 576 -9.49 -65.91 -8.58
C ARG A 576 -9.78 -64.43 -8.85
N VAL A 577 -10.81 -63.83 -8.23
CA VAL A 577 -11.17 -62.41 -8.42
C VAL A 577 -10.83 -61.53 -7.20
N ASN A 578 -10.16 -62.07 -6.17
CA ASN A 578 -9.46 -61.25 -5.18
C ASN A 578 -7.94 -61.28 -5.44
N LYS A 579 -7.55 -60.64 -6.54
CA LYS A 579 -6.29 -59.93 -6.72
C LYS A 579 -6.51 -58.75 -7.64
#